data_AF-A0A3C0Q9C0-F1
#
_entry.id   AF-A0A3C0Q9C0-F1
#
_cell.length_a   1.000
_cell.length_b   1.000
_cell.length_c   1.000
_cell.angle_alpha   90.00
_cell.angle_beta   90.00
_cell.angle_gamma   90.00
#
_symmetry.space_group_name_H-M   'P 1'
#
loop_
_entity.id
_entity.type
_entity.pdbx_description
1 polymer ?
#
loop_
_entity_poly.entity_id
_entity_poly.type
_entity_poly.pdbx_seq_one_letter_code
_entity_poly.pdbx_strand_id
1 'polypeptide(L)'
;PANFNHDLVTGSCSSCHNGTTATGKPGGHFVTSLQCDECHTTNLWIPLDFRHTSPLYPGDHSGNLLCTACHKANSEAVTWSAPAYVPDCAACHANDFKRDPHKKYENPDTFYSVSELRDCSGSCHMYTDSNMTTIKKNRPGPEHRVTNGNF
;
A
#
# COMPACT_ATOMS: atom_id res chain seq x y z
N PRO A 1 37.33 -11.85 -23.06
CA PRO A 1 35.96 -11.31 -22.91
C PRO A 1 36.02 -9.80 -22.59
N ALA A 2 35.08 -9.01 -23.11
CA ALA A 2 34.93 -7.62 -22.72
C ALA A 2 34.06 -7.52 -21.46
N ASN A 3 34.44 -6.65 -20.53
CA ASN A 3 33.63 -6.28 -19.36
C ASN A 3 33.05 -4.88 -19.58
N PHE A 4 31.82 -4.66 -19.13
CA PHE A 4 31.17 -3.36 -19.16
C PHE A 4 30.99 -2.81 -17.74
N ASN A 5 31.34 -1.55 -17.51
CA ASN A 5 31.15 -0.88 -16.23
C ASN A 5 30.00 0.16 -16.34
N HIS A 6 29.02 0.05 -15.45
CA HIS A 6 27.88 0.96 -15.37
C HIS A 6 28.18 2.29 -14.65
N ASP A 7 29.30 2.41 -13.92
CA ASP A 7 29.65 3.61 -13.13
C ASP A 7 29.82 4.88 -13.97
N LEU A 8 30.13 4.72 -15.26
CA LEU A 8 30.36 5.83 -16.20
C LEU A 8 29.16 6.11 -17.11
N VAL A 9 28.02 5.44 -16.85
CA VAL A 9 26.80 5.65 -17.64
C VAL A 9 26.15 6.96 -17.22
N THR A 10 25.93 7.84 -18.19
CA THR A 10 25.29 9.16 -17.99
C THR A 10 23.91 9.27 -18.65
N GLY A 11 23.44 8.19 -19.29
CA GLY A 11 22.13 8.12 -19.94
C GLY A 11 21.09 7.34 -19.12
N SER A 12 19.83 7.40 -19.57
CA SER A 12 18.73 6.62 -19.00
C SER A 12 18.92 5.12 -19.22
N CYS A 13 18.56 4.29 -18.24
CA CYS A 13 18.65 2.83 -18.38
C CYS A 13 17.94 2.32 -19.65
N SER A 14 16.75 2.89 -19.95
CA SER A 14 15.94 2.49 -21.10
C SER A 14 16.54 2.81 -22.46
N SER A 15 17.55 3.68 -22.57
CA SER A 15 18.19 3.95 -23.87
C SER A 15 18.96 2.75 -24.39
N CYS A 16 19.51 1.92 -23.49
CA CYS A 16 20.23 0.69 -23.82
C CYS A 16 19.39 -0.56 -23.51
N HIS A 17 18.72 -0.61 -22.36
CA HIS A 17 17.85 -1.72 -21.95
C HIS A 17 16.46 -1.64 -22.61
N ASN A 18 16.47 -1.63 -23.94
CA ASN A 18 15.30 -1.47 -24.80
C ASN A 18 14.82 -2.79 -25.43
N GLY A 19 15.45 -3.93 -25.08
CA GLY A 19 15.17 -5.25 -25.65
C GLY A 19 15.89 -5.54 -26.97
N THR A 20 16.62 -4.57 -27.52
CA THR A 20 17.43 -4.72 -28.74
C THR A 20 18.93 -4.60 -28.44
N THR A 21 19.36 -3.48 -27.84
CA THR A 21 20.78 -3.23 -27.51
C THR A 21 21.22 -4.00 -26.27
N ALA A 22 20.36 -4.01 -25.26
CA ALA A 22 20.50 -4.82 -24.05
C ALA A 22 19.11 -5.33 -23.63
N THR A 23 19.09 -6.33 -22.75
CA THR A 23 17.87 -6.93 -22.21
C THR A 23 16.97 -5.84 -21.62
N GLY A 24 15.74 -5.74 -22.12
CA GLY A 24 14.73 -4.83 -21.57
C GLY A 24 13.96 -5.45 -20.40
N LYS A 25 12.75 -4.92 -20.15
CA LYS A 25 11.82 -5.48 -19.15
C LYS A 25 11.47 -6.94 -19.52
N PRO A 26 11.73 -7.94 -18.66
CA PRO A 26 11.39 -9.33 -18.95
C PRO A 26 9.86 -9.56 -18.91
N GLY A 27 9.41 -10.69 -19.45
CA GLY A 27 8.02 -11.13 -19.30
C GLY A 27 7.66 -11.29 -17.81
N GLY A 28 6.52 -10.72 -17.41
CA GLY A 28 6.08 -10.70 -16.01
C GLY A 28 6.59 -9.51 -15.19
N HIS A 29 7.35 -8.59 -15.78
CA HIS A 29 7.68 -7.31 -15.15
C HIS A 29 6.40 -6.47 -14.92
N PHE A 30 6.39 -5.67 -13.86
CA PHE A 30 5.31 -4.73 -13.57
C PHE A 30 5.14 -3.72 -14.72
N VAL A 31 3.90 -3.45 -15.18
CA VAL A 31 3.69 -2.51 -16.28
C VAL A 31 3.83 -1.09 -15.75
N THR A 32 4.92 -0.44 -16.13
CA THR A 32 5.30 0.90 -15.69
C THR A 32 5.98 1.68 -16.81
N SER A 33 5.76 3.00 -16.80
CA SER A 33 6.44 4.00 -17.62
C SER A 33 7.67 4.60 -16.92
N LEU A 34 7.83 4.36 -15.62
CA LEU A 34 8.99 4.80 -14.83
C LEU A 34 10.30 4.25 -15.39
N GLN A 35 11.37 5.03 -15.17
CA GLN A 35 12.73 4.60 -15.46
C GLN A 35 13.17 3.50 -14.48
N CYS A 36 14.16 2.71 -14.90
CA CYS A 36 14.58 1.54 -14.14
C CYS A 36 15.15 1.92 -12.77
N ASP A 37 15.81 3.08 -12.68
CA ASP A 37 16.45 3.64 -11.50
C ASP A 37 15.48 4.12 -10.42
N GLU A 38 14.20 4.24 -10.73
CA GLU A 38 13.15 4.49 -9.73
C GLU A 38 12.93 3.28 -8.81
N CYS A 39 13.23 2.06 -9.28
CA CYS A 39 13.04 0.82 -8.51
C CYS A 39 14.37 0.06 -8.28
N HIS A 40 15.26 0.07 -9.27
CA HIS A 40 16.47 -0.72 -9.28
C HIS A 40 17.69 0.18 -9.12
N THR A 41 18.77 -0.34 -8.55
CA THR A 41 20.07 0.34 -8.63
C THR A 41 21.04 -0.51 -9.43
N THR A 42 22.11 0.09 -9.94
CA THR A 42 23.18 -0.64 -10.64
C THR A 42 23.88 -1.67 -9.73
N ASN A 43 23.87 -1.45 -8.42
CA ASN A 43 24.50 -2.31 -7.42
C ASN A 43 23.54 -3.36 -6.83
N LEU A 44 22.24 -3.05 -6.79
CA LEU A 44 21.16 -3.89 -6.27
C LEU A 44 20.00 -3.86 -7.26
N TRP A 45 20.05 -4.76 -8.24
CA TRP A 45 18.96 -4.93 -9.19
C TRP A 45 17.80 -5.71 -8.56
N ILE A 46 18.09 -6.69 -7.71
CA ILE A 46 17.10 -7.44 -6.92
C ILE A 46 17.69 -7.66 -5.51
N PRO A 47 16.96 -7.36 -4.42
CA PRO A 47 15.62 -6.76 -4.39
C PRO A 47 15.62 -5.30 -4.89
N LEU A 48 14.45 -4.83 -5.31
CA LEU A 48 14.24 -3.42 -5.68
C LEU A 48 14.09 -2.56 -4.42
N ASP A 49 14.46 -1.29 -4.49
CA ASP A 49 14.23 -0.28 -3.45
C ASP A 49 13.33 0.82 -4.03
N PHE A 50 12.01 0.61 -3.94
CA PHE A 50 11.01 1.55 -4.42
C PHE A 50 10.20 2.09 -3.24
N ARG A 51 9.98 3.40 -3.24
CA ARG A 51 9.13 4.07 -2.25
C ARG A 51 8.04 4.85 -2.95
N HIS A 52 6.80 4.63 -2.54
CA HIS A 52 5.69 5.45 -2.99
C HIS A 52 5.85 6.87 -2.43
N THR A 53 5.77 7.87 -3.31
CA THR A 53 5.79 9.30 -2.94
C THR A 53 4.43 9.97 -3.12
N SER A 54 3.45 9.26 -3.68
CA SER A 54 2.11 9.76 -3.95
C SER A 54 1.31 9.94 -2.65
N PRO A 55 0.54 11.03 -2.50
CA PRO A 55 -0.39 11.20 -1.38
C PRO A 55 -1.55 10.20 -1.39
N LEU A 56 -1.76 9.50 -2.51
CA LEU A 56 -2.75 8.42 -2.62
C LEU A 56 -2.26 7.10 -2.04
N TYR A 57 -0.99 7.02 -1.63
CA TYR A 57 -0.48 5.85 -0.94
C TYR A 57 -0.99 5.88 0.51
N PRO A 58 -1.83 4.90 0.92
CA PRO A 58 -2.50 4.91 2.23
C PRO A 58 -1.54 4.65 3.39
N GLY A 59 -0.26 4.38 3.11
CA GLY A 59 0.79 4.12 4.08
C GLY A 59 1.39 2.72 3.97
N ASP A 60 2.45 2.52 4.75
CA ASP A 60 3.23 1.29 4.77
C ASP A 60 2.41 0.15 5.39
N HIS A 61 2.38 -0.98 4.68
CA HIS A 61 1.87 -2.23 5.21
C HIS A 61 3.03 -2.97 5.88
N SER A 62 2.82 -3.55 7.06
CA SER A 62 3.89 -4.31 7.73
C SER A 62 4.16 -5.70 7.13
N GLY A 63 3.34 -6.13 6.16
CA GLY A 63 3.66 -7.29 5.32
C GLY A 63 4.48 -6.87 4.11
N ASN A 64 5.41 -7.73 3.67
CA ASN A 64 6.10 -7.54 2.39
C ASN A 64 5.13 -7.85 1.24
N LEU A 65 4.47 -6.82 0.73
CA LEU A 65 3.49 -6.95 -0.34
C LEU A 65 4.15 -6.85 -1.72
N LEU A 66 3.70 -7.68 -2.65
CA LEU A 66 4.01 -7.51 -4.07
C LEU A 66 3.22 -6.32 -4.62
N CYS A 67 3.75 -5.64 -5.65
CA CYS A 67 3.07 -4.49 -6.28
C CYS A 67 1.63 -4.85 -6.71
N THR A 68 1.44 -6.07 -7.23
CA THR A 68 0.16 -6.60 -7.70
C THR A 68 -0.87 -6.83 -6.59
N ALA A 69 -0.47 -6.80 -5.32
CA ALA A 69 -1.41 -6.85 -4.19
C ALA A 69 -2.35 -5.62 -4.20
N CYS A 70 -1.81 -4.45 -4.54
CA CYS A 70 -2.59 -3.22 -4.70
C CYS A 70 -2.90 -2.94 -6.17
N HIS A 71 -1.91 -3.10 -7.05
CA HIS A 71 -2.01 -2.91 -8.49
C HIS A 71 -2.54 -4.17 -9.18
N LYS A 72 -3.79 -4.54 -8.91
CA LYS A 72 -4.40 -5.82 -9.33
C LYS A 72 -4.37 -6.05 -10.85
N ALA A 73 -4.40 -5.00 -11.65
CA ALA A 73 -4.30 -5.08 -13.12
C ALA A 73 -2.84 -5.14 -13.64
N ASN A 74 -1.85 -5.29 -12.75
CA ASN A 74 -0.43 -5.19 -13.04
C ASN A 74 -0.04 -3.88 -13.75
N SER A 75 -0.62 -2.75 -13.32
CA SER A 75 -0.44 -1.42 -13.92
C SER A 75 -0.22 -0.35 -12.86
N GLU A 76 0.43 0.76 -13.20
CA GLU A 76 0.57 1.94 -12.33
C GLU A 76 -0.77 2.46 -11.79
N ALA A 77 -1.87 2.28 -12.53
CA ALA A 77 -3.20 2.59 -12.05
C ALA A 77 -3.61 1.63 -10.92
N VAL A 78 -4.01 2.20 -9.78
CA VAL A 78 -4.64 1.46 -8.69
C VAL A 78 -6.15 1.43 -8.93
N THR A 79 -6.75 0.26 -8.79
CA THR A 79 -8.21 0.12 -8.78
C THR A 79 -8.70 -0.01 -7.34
N TRP A 80 -9.26 1.08 -6.83
CA TRP A 80 -9.85 1.12 -5.49
C TRP A 80 -11.20 0.39 -5.46
N SER A 81 -11.42 -0.44 -4.45
CA SER A 81 -12.69 -1.15 -4.27
C SER A 81 -13.79 -0.19 -3.80
N ALA A 82 -13.44 0.84 -3.03
CA ALA A 82 -14.33 1.88 -2.55
C ALA A 82 -13.71 3.28 -2.75
N PRO A 83 -13.78 3.85 -3.98
CA PRO A 83 -13.13 5.12 -4.32
C PRO A 83 -13.54 6.32 -3.45
N ALA A 84 -14.72 6.26 -2.83
CA ALA A 84 -15.23 7.32 -1.96
C ALA A 84 -14.41 7.54 -0.68
N TYR A 85 -13.56 6.58 -0.31
CA TYR A 85 -12.72 6.65 0.90
C TYR A 85 -11.24 6.87 0.58
N VAL A 86 -10.88 7.24 -0.65
CA VAL A 86 -9.48 7.56 -0.97
C VAL A 86 -9.07 8.86 -0.25
N PRO A 87 -7.87 8.94 0.36
CA PRO A 87 -6.75 7.98 0.35
C PRO A 87 -6.69 7.03 1.57
N ASP A 88 -7.79 6.92 2.30
CA ASP A 88 -7.87 6.22 3.58
C ASP A 88 -7.84 4.70 3.40
N CYS A 89 -7.59 3.96 4.48
CA CYS A 89 -7.50 2.50 4.45
C CYS A 89 -8.79 1.85 3.90
N ALA A 90 -9.95 2.47 4.20
CA ALA A 90 -11.25 2.02 3.72
C ALA A 90 -11.39 2.07 2.18
N ALA A 91 -10.53 2.79 1.45
CA ALA A 91 -10.54 2.77 -0.01
C ALA A 91 -10.35 1.37 -0.60
N CYS A 92 -9.70 0.48 0.16
CA CYS A 92 -9.54 -0.94 -0.14
C CYS A 92 -10.39 -1.82 0.80
N HIS A 93 -10.40 -1.51 2.09
CA HIS A 93 -10.92 -2.40 3.14
C HIS A 93 -12.39 -2.17 3.53
N ALA A 94 -13.10 -1.23 2.90
CA ALA A 94 -14.51 -0.99 3.20
C ALA A 94 -15.39 -2.26 3.09
N ASN A 95 -15.04 -3.17 2.18
CA ASN A 95 -15.78 -4.42 1.98
C ASN A 95 -15.44 -5.50 3.00
N ASP A 96 -14.29 -5.38 3.67
CA ASP A 96 -13.87 -6.30 4.74
C ASP A 96 -14.48 -5.92 6.09
N PHE A 97 -15.05 -4.72 6.20
CA PHE A 97 -15.61 -4.18 7.43
C PHE A 97 -16.80 -5.01 7.93
N LYS A 98 -16.64 -5.61 9.10
CA LYS A 98 -17.72 -6.28 9.84
C LYS A 98 -18.29 -5.30 10.86
N ARG A 99 -19.60 -5.05 10.79
CA ARG A 99 -20.27 -4.07 11.67
C ARG A 99 -20.33 -4.54 13.13
N ASP A 100 -20.67 -5.79 13.38
CA ASP A 100 -21.00 -6.28 14.72
C ASP A 100 -19.87 -6.11 15.77
N PRO A 101 -18.58 -6.31 15.43
CA PRO A 101 -17.47 -6.04 16.36
C PRO A 101 -17.24 -4.55 16.67
N HIS A 102 -17.83 -3.63 15.90
CA HIS A 102 -17.55 -2.19 15.95
C HIS A 102 -18.62 -1.40 16.72
N LYS A 103 -18.87 -1.76 17.98
CA LYS A 103 -19.84 -1.07 18.86
C LYS A 103 -19.28 0.22 19.47
N LYS A 104 -20.15 1.23 19.65
CA LYS A 104 -19.84 2.45 20.40
C LYS A 104 -19.89 2.14 21.90
N TYR A 105 -18.98 2.72 22.68
CA TYR A 105 -18.82 2.32 24.08
C TYR A 105 -19.99 2.78 24.96
N GLU A 106 -20.39 4.05 24.85
CA GLU A 106 -21.42 4.63 25.72
C GLU A 106 -22.84 4.22 25.31
N ASN A 107 -23.01 3.70 24.08
CA ASN A 107 -24.28 3.18 23.59
C ASN A 107 -24.04 1.87 22.81
N PRO A 108 -24.01 0.71 23.49
CA PRO A 108 -23.59 -0.58 22.91
C PRO A 108 -24.57 -1.14 21.86
N ASP A 109 -25.77 -0.55 21.73
CA ASP A 109 -26.74 -0.87 20.67
C ASP A 109 -26.46 -0.11 19.36
N THR A 110 -25.51 0.83 19.39
CA THR A 110 -25.05 1.56 18.21
C THR A 110 -23.68 1.09 17.77
N PHE A 111 -23.47 1.12 16.47
CA PHE A 111 -22.25 0.64 15.82
C PHE A 111 -21.63 1.78 15.03
N TYR A 112 -20.30 1.78 14.96
CA TYR A 112 -19.57 2.58 14.00
C TYR A 112 -19.85 2.09 12.57
N SER A 113 -19.76 3.02 11.63
CA SER A 113 -19.79 2.82 10.19
C SER A 113 -18.36 2.81 9.64
N VAL A 114 -18.22 2.33 8.40
CA VAL A 114 -16.94 2.41 7.64
C VAL A 114 -16.44 3.86 7.57
N SER A 115 -17.34 4.83 7.35
CA SER A 115 -16.96 6.23 7.22
C SER A 115 -16.40 6.84 8.51
N GLU A 116 -16.83 6.36 9.68
CA GLU A 116 -16.31 6.81 10.98
C GLU A 116 -14.97 6.14 11.33
N LEU A 117 -14.66 4.98 10.73
CA LEU A 117 -13.46 4.18 10.99
C LEU A 117 -12.56 4.04 9.75
N ARG A 118 -12.69 4.95 8.79
CA ARG A 118 -12.05 4.87 7.47
C ARG A 118 -10.51 4.80 7.54
N ASP A 119 -9.93 5.41 8.57
CA ASP A 119 -8.48 5.49 8.83
C ASP A 119 -8.02 4.51 9.91
N CYS A 120 -8.78 3.45 10.17
CA CYS A 120 -8.47 2.50 11.25
C CYS A 120 -8.42 3.19 12.64
N SER A 121 -9.07 4.35 12.82
CA SER A 121 -8.97 5.16 14.05
C SER A 121 -9.37 4.38 15.31
N GLY A 122 -10.25 3.39 15.15
CA GLY A 122 -10.74 2.48 16.20
C GLY A 122 -9.97 1.18 16.38
N SER A 123 -8.84 0.99 15.69
CA SER A 123 -8.04 -0.24 15.76
C SER A 123 -7.41 -0.44 17.15
N CYS A 124 -6.85 0.63 17.72
CA CYS A 124 -6.20 0.58 19.04
C CYS A 124 -7.07 1.14 20.18
N HIS A 125 -8.04 2.00 19.85
CA HIS A 125 -8.80 2.77 20.83
C HIS A 125 -10.31 2.63 20.61
N MET A 126 -11.05 2.49 21.70
CA MET A 126 -12.51 2.67 21.74
C MET A 126 -12.79 4.10 22.19
N TYR A 127 -13.53 4.84 21.38
CA TYR A 127 -13.98 6.19 21.70
C TYR A 127 -15.37 6.16 22.35
N THR A 128 -15.67 7.24 23.05
CA THR A 128 -16.98 7.45 23.71
C THR A 128 -18.10 7.55 22.68
N ASP A 129 -17.85 8.23 21.56
CA ASP A 129 -18.80 8.51 20.50
C ASP A 129 -18.13 8.54 19.11
N SER A 130 -18.89 8.98 18.09
CA SER A 130 -18.43 9.11 16.70
C SER A 130 -17.54 10.31 16.40
N ASN A 131 -17.34 11.22 17.35
CA ASN A 131 -16.46 12.37 17.14
C ASN A 131 -14.98 11.98 17.30
N MET A 132 -14.70 10.80 17.88
CA MET A 132 -13.35 10.23 18.02
C MET A 132 -12.34 11.15 18.75
N THR A 133 -12.81 12.09 19.54
CA THR A 133 -11.97 13.06 20.27
C THR A 133 -11.52 12.56 21.64
N THR A 134 -12.23 11.57 22.20
CA THR A 134 -12.01 11.10 23.57
C THR A 134 -11.88 9.59 23.60
N ILE A 135 -10.68 9.12 23.91
CA ILE A 135 -10.39 7.70 24.10
C ILE A 135 -10.98 7.26 25.43
N LYS A 136 -11.90 6.30 25.40
CA LYS A 136 -12.51 5.72 26.60
C LYS A 136 -11.71 4.53 27.12
N LYS A 137 -11.24 3.67 26.21
CA LYS A 137 -10.52 2.44 26.54
C LYS A 137 -9.62 2.01 25.39
N ASN A 138 -8.46 1.47 25.70
CA ASN A 138 -7.63 0.78 24.70
C ASN A 138 -8.23 -0.59 24.37
N ARG A 139 -8.27 -0.96 23.09
CA ARG A 139 -8.69 -2.31 22.67
C ARG A 139 -7.54 -3.28 22.93
N PRO A 140 -7.70 -4.29 23.81
CA PRO A 140 -6.71 -5.34 23.96
C PRO A 140 -6.86 -6.33 22.80
N GLY A 141 -5.75 -6.72 22.16
CA GLY A 141 -5.75 -7.78 21.16
C GLY A 141 -4.88 -7.51 19.93
N PRO A 142 -4.81 -8.50 19.01
CA PRO A 142 -4.14 -8.37 17.73
C PRO A 142 -5.02 -7.74 16.63
N GLU A 143 -6.30 -7.49 16.92
CA GLU A 143 -7.28 -7.07 15.92
C GLU A 143 -6.89 -5.75 15.26
N HIS A 144 -7.00 -5.70 13.92
CA HIS A 144 -6.61 -4.57 13.08
C HIS A 144 -5.14 -4.13 13.24
N ARG A 145 -4.26 -4.98 13.79
CA ARG A 145 -2.82 -4.76 13.68
C ARG A 145 -2.42 -5.04 12.25
N VAL A 146 -1.82 -4.03 11.61
CA VAL A 146 -1.28 -4.10 10.25
C VAL A 146 -0.33 -5.32 10.06
N THR A 147 0.24 -5.84 11.17
CA THR A 147 1.26 -6.91 11.21
C THR A 147 0.72 -8.31 10.95
N ASN A 148 -0.58 -8.51 11.11
CA ASN A 148 -1.19 -9.81 10.90
C ASN A 148 -2.01 -9.67 9.62
N GLY A 149 -1.72 -10.45 8.59
CA GLY A 149 -2.40 -10.39 7.29
C GLY A 149 -3.91 -10.71 7.32
N ASN A 150 -4.52 -10.69 8.50
CA ASN A 150 -5.95 -10.80 8.74
C ASN A 150 -6.43 -9.45 9.30
N PHE A 151 -7.18 -8.72 8.48
CA PHE A 151 -8.03 -7.62 8.93
C PHE A 151 -9.32 -8.17 9.55
#